data_AF-A0A9N8EBU6-F1
#
_entry.id   AF-A0A9N8EBU6-F1
#
_cell.length_a   1.000
_cell.length_b   1.000
_cell.length_c   1.000
_cell.angle_alpha   90.00
_cell.angle_beta   90.00
_cell.angle_gamma   90.00
#
_symmetry.space_group_name_H-M   'P 1'
#
loop_
_entity.id
_entity.type
_entity.pdbx_description
1 polymer ?
#
loop_
_entity_poly.entity_id
_entity_poly.type
_entity_poly.pdbx_seq_one_letter_code
_entity_poly.pdbx_strand_id
1 'polypeptide(L)'
;MPSMSPSDLPSLFPSDSPSLPPSISPSDSPSLSPSEFPSGLPSDSPSMSPSMTPSDLPSGQPSVTPYQAFQTLSDLKAEITSLNYASATYGPIETWNVTLIDSFYELFKGNTAFNEDISGWDVSRVTSMFWTFQGATSFNQNLNSWATSKVSNMEATFGLATAFDQPLGNWDVSKVTTFRLMFDAAIFDQDISTWVTSSATTMTRMFRVTTQFNHDISGWDTQKVVFFYRMFYESQAFNIDISQWDISSATNFRGMFYDSVFNQDLCAWRSKINVSIDPKPVVVDMFAQSACANRNDPSPRSAGPYCRAC
;
A
#
# COMPACT_ATOMS: atom_id res chain seq x y z
N MET A 1 -44.89 33.93 20.14
CA MET A 1 -45.01 34.29 18.72
C MET A 1 -43.81 35.16 18.34
N PRO A 2 -43.27 34.99 17.12
CA PRO A 2 -41.83 34.85 16.89
C PRO A 2 -41.11 36.16 16.58
N SER A 3 -39.82 36.22 16.89
CA SER A 3 -38.86 37.20 16.33
C SER A 3 -37.73 36.42 15.65
N MET A 4 -37.77 36.36 14.32
CA MET A 4 -36.61 36.05 13.50
C MET A 4 -36.10 37.35 12.91
N SER A 5 -34.85 37.70 13.20
CA SER A 5 -34.12 38.77 12.53
C SER A 5 -32.85 38.18 11.91
N PRO A 6 -32.59 38.37 10.61
CA PRO A 6 -31.35 38.01 9.95
C PRO A 6 -30.37 39.19 9.95
N SER A 7 -29.07 38.92 10.08
CA SER A 7 -28.02 39.95 9.96
C SER A 7 -26.74 39.35 9.37
N ASP A 8 -26.69 39.25 8.04
CA ASP A 8 -25.43 39.12 7.30
C ASP A 8 -24.86 40.52 7.01
N LEU A 9 -23.57 40.70 7.30
CA LEU A 9 -22.79 41.92 7.11
C LEU A 9 -22.36 42.07 5.64
N PRO A 10 -22.42 43.29 5.05
CA PRO A 10 -21.98 43.54 3.68
C PRO A 10 -20.48 43.86 3.58
N SER A 11 -19.87 43.36 2.49
CA SER A 11 -18.50 43.62 2.04
C SER A 11 -18.34 45.03 1.48
N LEU A 12 -17.29 45.73 1.90
CA LEU A 12 -16.81 46.98 1.30
C LEU A 12 -15.89 46.65 0.11
N PHE A 13 -16.26 47.09 -1.10
CA PHE A 13 -15.44 47.86 -2.06
C PHE A 13 -16.08 47.80 -3.47
N PRO A 14 -16.32 48.94 -4.14
CA PRO A 14 -16.87 49.00 -5.49
C PRO A 14 -15.76 49.13 -6.54
N SER A 15 -15.97 48.53 -7.72
CA SER A 15 -15.30 48.92 -8.97
C SER A 15 -16.31 48.84 -10.13
N ASP A 16 -17.00 49.95 -10.37
CA ASP A 16 -17.59 50.31 -11.66
C ASP A 16 -16.42 50.64 -12.63
N SER A 17 -16.39 50.30 -13.92
CA SER A 17 -17.45 50.35 -14.92
C SER A 17 -17.04 49.60 -16.23
N PRO A 18 -17.98 49.41 -17.19
CA PRO A 18 -17.97 48.37 -18.22
C PRO A 18 -17.72 48.89 -19.65
N SER A 19 -17.61 48.00 -20.66
CA SER A 19 -18.45 48.02 -21.89
C SER A 19 -18.11 46.90 -22.92
N LEU A 20 -19.12 46.55 -23.70
CA LEU A 20 -19.40 45.32 -24.49
C LEU A 20 -18.81 45.30 -25.94
N PRO A 21 -18.92 44.16 -26.68
CA PRO A 21 -18.32 43.90 -28.02
C PRO A 21 -19.34 44.15 -29.18
N PRO A 22 -19.29 43.56 -30.42
CA PRO A 22 -18.24 43.20 -31.41
C PRO A 22 -18.51 43.83 -32.85
N SER A 23 -17.68 43.58 -33.89
CA SER A 23 -18.15 43.53 -35.34
C SER A 23 -17.09 43.10 -36.39
N ILE A 24 -17.20 41.84 -36.85
CA ILE A 24 -17.22 41.25 -38.22
C ILE A 24 -16.71 42.02 -39.50
N SER A 25 -15.65 41.45 -40.13
CA SER A 25 -15.32 41.14 -41.57
C SER A 25 -14.98 42.23 -42.65
N PRO A 26 -14.57 41.88 -43.91
CA PRO A 26 -13.16 41.96 -44.42
C PRO A 26 -13.02 42.73 -45.77
N SER A 27 -11.80 42.88 -46.33
CA SER A 27 -11.62 43.23 -47.77
C SER A 27 -10.22 42.94 -48.34
N ASP A 28 -10.16 42.06 -49.37
CA ASP A 28 -9.43 42.08 -50.67
C ASP A 28 -8.24 43.05 -50.85
N SER A 29 -7.14 42.81 -51.60
CA SER A 29 -6.66 41.81 -52.58
C SER A 29 -5.18 42.19 -52.98
N PRO A 30 -4.44 41.38 -53.77
CA PRO A 30 -2.96 41.39 -53.84
C PRO A 30 -2.34 42.20 -54.99
N SER A 31 -1.01 42.45 -54.97
CA SER A 31 -0.25 42.96 -56.13
C SER A 31 0.87 42.00 -56.60
N LEU A 32 0.72 41.54 -57.84
CA LEU A 32 1.71 41.00 -58.79
C LEU A 32 2.80 42.10 -59.05
N SER A 33 4.08 41.91 -59.41
CA SER A 33 4.80 40.96 -60.27
C SER A 33 6.33 41.31 -60.27
N PRO A 34 7.24 40.61 -61.01
CA PRO A 34 8.63 40.32 -60.64
C PRO A 34 9.72 41.20 -61.28
N SER A 35 10.99 41.02 -60.88
CA SER A 35 12.17 41.51 -61.62
C SER A 35 13.18 40.39 -61.85
N GLU A 36 13.54 40.22 -63.12
CA GLU A 36 14.40 39.19 -63.72
C GLU A 36 15.91 39.33 -63.38
N PHE A 37 16.60 38.19 -63.41
CA PHE A 37 18.07 37.96 -63.46
C PHE A 37 18.70 38.42 -64.81
N PRO A 38 20.03 38.24 -65.12
CA PRO A 38 21.25 38.01 -64.31
C PRO A 38 22.49 38.83 -64.78
N SER A 39 23.58 38.86 -64.00
CA SER A 39 24.95 38.80 -64.58
C SER A 39 26.02 38.51 -63.52
N GLY A 40 26.61 37.31 -63.57
CA GLY A 40 27.80 36.99 -62.79
C GLY A 40 27.99 35.48 -62.60
N LEU A 41 28.71 34.84 -63.53
CA LEU A 41 29.37 33.56 -63.25
C LEU A 41 30.70 33.87 -62.54
N PRO A 42 31.01 33.13 -61.48
CA PRO A 42 32.26 32.40 -61.50
C PRO A 42 32.06 30.92 -61.21
N SER A 43 32.86 30.16 -61.95
CA SER A 43 33.26 28.78 -61.76
C SER A 43 33.74 28.50 -60.34
N ASP A 44 33.16 27.49 -59.70
CA ASP A 44 33.91 26.43 -59.01
C ASP A 44 32.97 25.25 -58.78
N SER A 45 33.28 24.14 -59.43
CA SER A 45 32.59 22.86 -59.30
C SER A 45 32.86 22.26 -57.92
N PRO A 46 31.86 21.93 -57.09
CA PRO A 46 32.08 21.05 -55.95
C PRO A 46 32.29 19.63 -56.48
N SER A 47 33.54 19.17 -56.47
CA SER A 47 33.92 17.80 -56.83
C SER A 47 33.72 16.83 -55.67
N MET A 48 32.48 16.57 -55.26
CA MET A 48 32.18 15.38 -54.44
C MET A 48 30.80 14.83 -54.78
N SER A 49 30.78 13.77 -55.59
CA SER A 49 29.61 12.90 -55.71
C SER A 49 29.29 12.30 -54.33
N PRO A 50 28.00 12.24 -53.92
CA PRO A 50 27.62 11.49 -52.73
C PRO A 50 27.94 10.00 -52.96
N SER A 51 28.58 9.37 -51.97
CA SER A 51 28.89 7.94 -52.00
C SER A 51 27.60 7.12 -52.04
N MET A 52 27.44 6.26 -53.05
CA MET A 52 26.34 5.30 -53.17
C MET A 52 26.62 3.97 -52.44
N THR A 53 27.44 4.00 -51.39
CA THR A 53 27.67 2.84 -50.52
C THR A 53 26.80 2.97 -49.27
N PRO A 54 25.86 2.06 -49.01
CA PRO A 54 25.23 1.95 -47.70
C PRO A 54 26.32 1.82 -46.63
N SER A 55 26.23 2.60 -45.57
CA SER A 55 27.11 2.44 -44.41
C SER A 55 26.82 1.09 -43.76
N ASP A 56 27.75 0.14 -43.85
CA ASP A 56 27.74 -1.14 -43.11
C ASP A 56 28.05 -0.95 -41.61
N LEU A 57 27.63 0.18 -41.03
CA LEU A 57 27.64 0.37 -39.59
C LEU A 57 26.34 -0.20 -39.04
N PRO A 58 26.39 -1.19 -38.12
CA PRO A 58 25.18 -1.62 -37.44
C PRO A 58 24.62 -0.39 -36.75
N SER A 59 23.39 -0.01 -37.10
CA SER A 59 22.60 0.86 -36.25
C SER A 59 22.47 0.14 -34.92
N GLY A 60 23.32 0.50 -33.96
CA GLY A 60 23.28 0.04 -32.57
C GLY A 60 22.07 0.61 -31.85
N GLN A 61 20.88 0.46 -32.45
CA GLN A 61 19.65 0.45 -31.68
C GLN A 61 19.80 -0.75 -30.74
N PRO A 62 19.75 -0.57 -29.41
CA PRO A 62 19.66 -1.70 -28.51
C PRO A 62 18.50 -2.56 -29.03
N SER A 63 18.81 -3.78 -29.40
CA SER A 63 17.79 -4.80 -29.60
C SER A 63 17.10 -4.89 -28.25
N VAL A 64 15.97 -4.20 -28.11
CA VAL A 64 15.06 -4.35 -26.97
C VAL A 64 14.47 -5.73 -27.14
N THR A 65 15.27 -6.74 -26.78
CA THR A 65 14.75 -8.03 -26.39
C THR A 65 13.65 -7.74 -25.38
N PRO A 66 12.41 -8.23 -25.58
CA PRO A 66 11.36 -8.07 -24.59
C PRO A 66 11.94 -8.44 -23.23
N TYR A 67 11.94 -7.47 -22.30
CA TYR A 67 12.65 -7.52 -21.02
C TYR A 67 12.57 -8.93 -20.45
N GLN A 68 13.71 -9.63 -20.48
CA GLN A 68 13.74 -11.05 -20.11
C GLN A 68 13.22 -11.16 -18.69
N ALA A 69 12.29 -12.11 -18.48
CA ALA A 69 11.78 -12.38 -17.15
C ALA A 69 12.94 -12.81 -16.25
N PHE A 70 12.95 -12.30 -15.02
CA PHE A 70 13.83 -12.81 -13.98
C PHE A 70 13.51 -14.29 -13.76
N GLN A 71 14.51 -15.16 -13.93
CA GLN A 71 14.29 -16.61 -13.85
C GLN A 71 14.17 -17.07 -12.39
N THR A 72 14.92 -16.43 -11.49
CA THR A 72 14.92 -16.77 -10.06
C THR A 72 14.78 -15.53 -9.19
N LEU A 73 14.29 -15.72 -7.96
CA LEU A 73 14.27 -14.67 -6.93
C LEU A 73 15.70 -14.15 -6.64
N SER A 74 16.71 -15.00 -6.74
CA SER A 74 18.11 -14.63 -6.51
C SER A 74 18.60 -13.63 -7.55
N ASP A 75 18.25 -13.85 -8.83
CA ASP A 75 18.61 -12.93 -9.92
C ASP A 75 17.95 -11.57 -9.69
N LEU A 76 16.65 -11.56 -9.38
CA LEU A 76 15.91 -10.33 -9.08
C LEU A 76 16.50 -9.57 -7.88
N LYS A 77 16.83 -10.28 -6.79
CA LYS A 77 17.45 -9.68 -5.61
C LYS A 77 18.81 -9.06 -5.90
N ALA A 78 19.63 -9.72 -6.71
CA ALA A 78 20.95 -9.21 -7.08
C ALA A 78 20.83 -7.82 -7.72
N GLU A 79 19.87 -7.65 -8.63
CA GLU A 79 19.64 -6.36 -9.29
C GLU A 79 19.07 -5.29 -8.35
N ILE A 80 18.21 -5.66 -7.40
CA ILE A 80 17.68 -4.72 -6.39
C ILE A 80 18.78 -4.13 -5.50
N THR A 81 19.84 -4.90 -5.19
CA THR A 81 20.95 -4.37 -4.38
C THR A 81 21.75 -3.27 -5.09
N SER A 82 21.58 -3.14 -6.41
CA SER A 82 22.37 -2.27 -7.28
C SER A 82 21.51 -1.60 -8.35
N LEU A 83 20.38 -0.99 -7.95
CA LEU A 83 19.39 -0.38 -8.88
C LEU A 83 20.01 0.54 -9.94
N ASN A 84 21.01 1.35 -9.57
CA ASN A 84 21.71 2.24 -10.51
C ASN A 84 22.36 1.46 -11.66
N TYR A 85 22.99 0.32 -11.37
CA TYR A 85 23.61 -0.54 -12.38
C TYR A 85 22.58 -1.36 -13.14
N ALA A 86 21.59 -1.89 -12.43
CA ALA A 86 20.52 -2.69 -13.02
C ALA A 86 19.74 -1.90 -14.10
N SER A 87 19.56 -0.59 -13.91
CA SER A 87 18.84 0.27 -14.87
C SER A 87 19.43 0.26 -16.28
N ALA A 88 20.74 0.04 -16.43
CA ALA A 88 21.41 -0.03 -17.73
C ALA A 88 21.13 -1.33 -18.48
N THR A 89 20.76 -2.40 -17.76
CA THR A 89 20.50 -3.74 -18.33
C THR A 89 19.02 -4.04 -18.44
N TYR A 90 18.25 -3.69 -17.40
CA TYR A 90 16.83 -4.04 -17.25
C TYR A 90 15.90 -2.84 -17.36
N GLY A 91 16.42 -1.64 -17.61
CA GLY A 91 15.60 -0.42 -17.63
C GLY A 91 15.06 -0.05 -16.24
N PRO A 92 14.12 0.91 -16.17
CA PRO A 92 13.52 1.33 -14.90
C PRO A 92 12.78 0.17 -14.24
N ILE A 93 12.85 0.10 -12.91
CA ILE A 93 12.32 -1.01 -12.10
C ILE A 93 10.83 -1.28 -12.34
N GLU A 94 10.06 -0.25 -12.64
CA GLU A 94 8.63 -0.32 -12.98
C GLU A 94 8.33 -1.25 -14.18
N THR A 95 9.30 -1.45 -15.08
CA THR A 95 9.16 -2.27 -16.30
C THR A 95 9.68 -3.70 -16.14
N TRP A 96 10.23 -4.04 -14.98
CA TRP A 96 10.86 -5.34 -14.76
C TRP A 96 9.86 -6.48 -14.83
N ASN A 97 10.22 -7.54 -15.56
CA ASN A 97 9.36 -8.70 -15.76
C ASN A 97 9.60 -9.74 -14.64
N VAL A 98 8.71 -9.74 -13.65
CA VAL A 98 8.75 -10.65 -12.49
C VAL A 98 7.78 -11.85 -12.62
N THR A 99 7.22 -12.08 -13.82
CA THR A 99 6.16 -13.09 -14.03
C THR A 99 6.55 -14.51 -13.64
N LEU A 100 7.83 -14.88 -13.70
CA LEU A 100 8.28 -16.22 -13.31
C LEU A 100 8.54 -16.37 -11.81
N ILE A 101 8.57 -15.27 -11.05
CA ILE A 101 8.84 -15.26 -9.62
C ILE A 101 7.59 -15.65 -8.84
N ASP A 102 7.72 -16.67 -7.99
CA ASP A 102 6.63 -17.23 -7.19
C ASP A 102 6.72 -16.89 -5.69
N SER A 103 7.75 -16.15 -5.28
CA SER A 103 8.00 -15.75 -3.90
C SER A 103 8.75 -14.43 -3.85
N PHE A 104 8.28 -13.50 -3.01
CA PHE A 104 8.94 -12.23 -2.71
C PHE A 104 9.61 -12.24 -1.33
N TYR A 105 10.06 -13.42 -0.90
CA TYR A 105 10.78 -13.60 0.36
C TYR A 105 11.93 -12.60 0.49
N GLU A 106 11.85 -11.68 1.46
CA GLU A 106 12.87 -10.65 1.76
C GLU A 106 13.32 -9.81 0.56
N LEU A 107 12.44 -9.53 -0.41
CA LEU A 107 12.84 -8.88 -1.66
C LEU A 107 13.45 -7.47 -1.46
N PHE A 108 12.86 -6.68 -0.57
CA PHE A 108 13.27 -5.32 -0.21
C PHE A 108 13.53 -5.16 1.30
N LYS A 109 13.76 -6.28 2.01
CA LYS A 109 13.96 -6.26 3.45
C LYS A 109 15.13 -5.35 3.83
N GLY A 110 14.87 -4.41 4.73
CA GLY A 110 15.85 -3.46 5.27
C GLY A 110 16.33 -2.42 4.25
N ASN A 111 15.74 -2.34 3.05
CA ASN A 111 16.09 -1.33 2.07
C ASN A 111 15.42 0.00 2.44
N THR A 112 16.01 0.71 3.40
CA THR A 112 15.41 1.89 4.05
C THR A 112 15.17 3.08 3.11
N ALA A 113 15.88 3.15 1.99
CA ALA A 113 15.75 4.22 0.99
C ALA A 113 14.82 3.86 -0.18
N PHE A 114 14.38 2.60 -0.29
CA PHE A 114 13.57 2.16 -1.43
C PHE A 114 12.16 2.73 -1.37
N ASN A 115 11.76 3.41 -2.46
CA ASN A 115 10.40 3.90 -2.67
C ASN A 115 10.08 4.04 -4.18
N GLU A 116 10.70 3.22 -5.04
CA GLU A 116 10.46 3.26 -6.48
C GLU A 116 9.14 2.58 -6.85
N ASP A 117 8.48 3.04 -7.91
CA ASP A 117 7.20 2.48 -8.36
C ASP A 117 7.36 1.04 -8.90
N ILE A 118 6.56 0.14 -8.32
CA ILE A 118 6.44 -1.28 -8.69
C ILE A 118 4.97 -1.71 -8.81
N SER A 119 4.06 -0.76 -8.91
CA SER A 119 2.61 -0.98 -9.02
C SER A 119 2.23 -1.76 -10.29
N GLY A 120 3.07 -1.68 -11.33
CA GLY A 120 2.90 -2.36 -12.61
C GLY A 120 3.40 -3.82 -12.66
N TRP A 121 4.01 -4.33 -11.58
CA TRP A 121 4.51 -5.71 -11.57
C TRP A 121 3.39 -6.75 -11.60
N ASP A 122 3.53 -7.76 -12.46
CA ASP A 122 2.64 -8.93 -12.46
C ASP A 122 3.04 -9.91 -11.35
N VAL A 123 2.33 -9.83 -10.23
CA VAL A 123 2.52 -10.70 -9.06
C VAL A 123 1.59 -11.92 -9.04
N SER A 124 0.89 -12.23 -10.14
CA SER A 124 -0.16 -13.26 -10.20
C SER A 124 0.33 -14.69 -9.95
N ARG A 125 1.65 -14.90 -9.88
CA ARG A 125 2.30 -16.18 -9.54
C ARG A 125 2.89 -16.20 -8.13
N VAL A 126 2.96 -15.07 -7.45
CA VAL A 126 3.51 -14.97 -6.10
C VAL A 126 2.61 -15.69 -5.10
N THR A 127 3.22 -16.56 -4.30
CA THR A 127 2.58 -17.37 -3.25
C THR A 127 3.00 -16.94 -1.84
N SER A 128 4.10 -16.21 -1.72
CA SER A 128 4.65 -15.74 -0.44
C SER A 128 5.17 -14.30 -0.56
N MET A 129 4.74 -13.43 0.36
CA MET A 129 5.22 -12.07 0.55
C MET A 129 5.95 -11.91 1.89
N PHE A 130 6.54 -13.01 2.36
CA PHE A 130 7.22 -13.06 3.65
C PHE A 130 8.37 -12.05 3.69
N TRP A 131 8.29 -11.08 4.60
CA TRP A 131 9.31 -10.04 4.83
C TRP A 131 9.63 -9.16 3.61
N THR A 132 8.73 -9.05 2.63
CA THR A 132 9.02 -8.34 1.36
C THR A 132 9.51 -6.91 1.56
N PHE A 133 8.82 -6.07 2.34
CA PHE A 133 9.21 -4.68 2.63
C PHE A 133 9.57 -4.49 4.12
N GLN A 134 9.93 -5.56 4.83
CA GLN A 134 10.21 -5.46 6.26
C GLN A 134 11.36 -4.47 6.52
N GLY A 135 11.11 -3.39 7.25
CA GLY A 135 12.12 -2.36 7.53
C GLY A 135 12.49 -1.47 6.33
N ALA A 136 11.74 -1.51 5.23
CA ALA A 136 11.87 -0.53 4.15
C ALA A 136 11.18 0.78 4.57
N THR A 137 11.84 1.53 5.46
CA THR A 137 11.22 2.64 6.22
C THR A 137 10.65 3.78 5.38
N SER A 138 11.16 3.98 4.15
CA SER A 138 10.67 5.02 3.22
C SER A 138 9.63 4.53 2.22
N PHE A 139 9.34 3.22 2.18
CA PHE A 139 8.47 2.63 1.18
C PHE A 139 7.00 3.02 1.43
N ASN A 140 6.35 3.61 0.42
CA ASN A 140 4.96 4.05 0.47
C ASN A 140 4.30 4.05 -0.93
N GLN A 141 4.60 3.06 -1.76
CA GLN A 141 4.03 2.94 -3.10
C GLN A 141 2.68 2.22 -3.09
N ASN A 142 1.78 2.65 -3.98
CA ASN A 142 0.44 2.08 -4.07
C ASN A 142 0.47 0.72 -4.78
N LEU A 143 0.16 -0.35 -4.04
CA LEU A 143 0.17 -1.72 -4.53
C LEU A 143 -1.25 -2.31 -4.69
N ASN A 144 -2.29 -1.49 -4.66
CA ASN A 144 -3.68 -1.96 -4.68
C ASN A 144 -4.07 -2.66 -6.01
N SER A 145 -3.25 -2.56 -7.05
CA SER A 145 -3.41 -3.26 -8.34
C SER A 145 -2.88 -4.70 -8.32
N TRP A 146 -2.12 -5.08 -7.31
CA TRP A 146 -1.46 -6.38 -7.25
C TRP A 146 -2.45 -7.56 -7.12
N ALA A 147 -2.26 -8.58 -7.97
CA ALA A 147 -3.10 -9.78 -7.97
C ALA A 147 -2.64 -10.80 -6.90
N THR A 148 -3.11 -10.65 -5.65
CA THR A 148 -2.63 -11.45 -4.49
C THR A 148 -3.35 -12.79 -4.26
N SER A 149 -4.26 -13.22 -5.14
CA SER A 149 -5.13 -14.41 -4.96
C SER A 149 -4.43 -15.77 -4.75
N LYS A 150 -3.10 -15.84 -4.93
CA LYS A 150 -2.28 -17.03 -4.65
C LYS A 150 -1.42 -16.91 -3.40
N VAL A 151 -1.34 -15.73 -2.79
CA VAL A 151 -0.51 -15.48 -1.61
C VAL A 151 -1.13 -16.17 -0.40
N SER A 152 -0.35 -17.01 0.28
CA SER A 152 -0.77 -17.70 1.51
C SER A 152 -0.01 -17.24 2.76
N ASN A 153 1.06 -16.46 2.58
CA ASN A 153 1.91 -15.94 3.65
C ASN A 153 2.21 -14.45 3.43
N MET A 154 1.74 -13.59 4.34
CA MET A 154 1.98 -12.14 4.36
C MET A 154 2.70 -11.71 5.64
N GLU A 155 3.50 -12.61 6.22
CA GLU A 155 4.21 -12.32 7.46
C GLU A 155 5.20 -11.16 7.27
N ALA A 156 5.05 -10.12 8.09
CA ALA A 156 5.84 -8.90 8.09
C ALA A 156 6.08 -8.29 6.70
N THR A 157 5.11 -8.40 5.79
CA THR A 157 5.20 -7.79 4.46
C THR A 157 5.51 -6.30 4.55
N PHE A 158 4.88 -5.56 5.47
CA PHE A 158 5.14 -4.14 5.76
C PHE A 158 5.60 -3.90 7.20
N GLY A 159 6.09 -4.94 7.89
CA GLY A 159 6.55 -4.79 9.28
C GLY A 159 7.75 -3.85 9.36
N LEU A 160 7.69 -2.83 10.20
CA LEU A 160 8.69 -1.75 10.32
C LEU A 160 8.82 -0.87 9.06
N ALA A 161 7.92 -0.96 8.07
CA ALA A 161 7.82 -0.01 6.96
C ALA A 161 7.10 1.25 7.45
N THR A 162 7.80 2.07 8.23
CA THR A 162 7.22 3.16 9.03
C THR A 162 6.51 4.25 8.23
N ALA A 163 6.76 4.38 6.93
CA ALA A 163 6.07 5.35 6.07
C ALA A 163 4.88 4.75 5.29
N PHE A 164 4.65 3.44 5.37
CA PHE A 164 3.67 2.76 4.52
C PHE A 164 2.24 3.04 4.98
N ASP A 165 1.46 3.68 4.10
CA ASP A 165 0.04 4.01 4.26
C ASP A 165 -0.64 4.11 2.89
N GLN A 166 -0.76 2.99 2.19
CA GLN A 166 -1.39 2.90 0.86
C GLN A 166 -2.55 1.91 0.87
N PRO A 167 -3.60 2.15 0.06
CA PRO A 167 -4.78 1.30 0.04
C PRO A 167 -4.42 -0.13 -0.36
N LEU A 168 -5.03 -1.11 0.33
CA LEU A 168 -4.88 -2.55 0.08
C LEU A 168 -6.23 -3.27 -0.01
N GLY A 169 -7.33 -2.54 -0.10
CA GLY A 169 -8.69 -3.10 -0.08
C GLY A 169 -9.01 -4.06 -1.24
N ASN A 170 -8.26 -4.01 -2.34
CA ASN A 170 -8.42 -4.91 -3.48
C ASN A 170 -7.61 -6.21 -3.36
N TRP A 171 -6.76 -6.34 -2.32
CA TRP A 171 -5.99 -7.56 -2.13
C TRP A 171 -6.91 -8.72 -1.76
N ASP A 172 -6.84 -9.80 -2.55
CA ASP A 172 -7.42 -11.08 -2.18
C ASP A 172 -6.51 -11.74 -1.14
N VAL A 173 -6.99 -11.78 0.10
CA VAL A 173 -6.31 -12.42 1.23
C VAL A 173 -6.97 -13.74 1.66
N SER A 174 -7.90 -14.28 0.86
CA SER A 174 -8.71 -15.46 1.20
C SER A 174 -7.91 -16.74 1.46
N LYS A 175 -6.66 -16.81 0.97
CA LYS A 175 -5.72 -17.93 1.20
C LYS A 175 -4.65 -17.63 2.25
N VAL A 176 -4.59 -16.40 2.77
CA VAL A 176 -3.56 -15.99 3.72
C VAL A 176 -3.81 -16.68 5.07
N THR A 177 -2.80 -17.40 5.53
CA THR A 177 -2.86 -18.17 6.79
C THR A 177 -2.15 -17.45 7.94
N THR A 178 -1.24 -16.53 7.64
CA THR A 178 -0.47 -15.76 8.61
C THR A 178 -0.39 -14.29 8.21
N PHE A 179 -0.81 -13.42 9.13
CA PHE A 179 -0.66 -11.97 9.09
C PHE A 179 0.34 -11.47 10.13
N ARG A 180 1.20 -12.37 10.62
CA ARG A 180 2.13 -12.06 11.71
C ARG A 180 2.96 -10.84 11.36
N LEU A 181 3.00 -9.84 12.24
CA LEU A 181 3.79 -8.61 12.09
C LEU A 181 3.48 -7.78 10.83
N MET A 182 2.36 -8.02 10.11
CA MET A 182 2.15 -7.46 8.77
C MET A 182 2.31 -5.93 8.71
N PHE A 183 1.81 -5.21 9.71
CA PHE A 183 1.89 -3.75 9.83
C PHE A 183 2.55 -3.28 11.14
N ASP A 184 3.34 -4.13 11.81
CA ASP A 184 4.01 -3.78 13.08
C ASP A 184 4.83 -2.49 12.92
N ALA A 185 4.49 -1.44 13.67
CA ALA A 185 5.06 -0.09 13.63
C ALA A 185 4.94 0.68 12.30
N ALA A 186 4.09 0.24 11.35
CA ALA A 186 3.70 1.07 10.21
C ALA A 186 2.71 2.16 10.66
N ILE A 187 2.63 3.26 9.90
CA ILE A 187 1.61 4.30 10.09
C ILE A 187 0.26 3.96 9.43
N PHE A 188 0.15 2.77 8.85
CA PHE A 188 -0.99 2.28 8.07
C PHE A 188 -2.35 2.61 8.70
N ASP A 189 -3.20 3.32 7.94
CA ASP A 189 -4.57 3.70 8.31
C ASP A 189 -5.51 3.62 7.09
N GLN A 190 -5.53 2.45 6.43
CA GLN A 190 -6.35 2.23 5.25
C GLN A 190 -7.46 1.21 5.51
N ASP A 191 -8.57 1.39 4.82
CA ASP A 191 -9.72 0.49 4.91
C ASP A 191 -9.38 -0.89 4.31
N ILE A 192 -9.56 -1.92 5.13
CA ILE A 192 -9.37 -3.35 4.83
C ILE A 192 -10.57 -4.16 5.34
N SER A 193 -11.73 -3.52 5.52
CA SER A 193 -12.98 -4.15 5.93
C SER A 193 -13.44 -5.24 4.96
N THR A 194 -13.05 -5.14 3.68
CA THR A 194 -13.40 -6.07 2.59
C THR A 194 -12.60 -7.37 2.60
N TRP A 195 -11.56 -7.49 3.44
CA TRP A 195 -10.68 -8.65 3.46
C TRP A 195 -11.40 -9.92 3.92
N VAL A 196 -11.25 -11.00 3.15
CA VAL A 196 -11.76 -12.33 3.49
C VAL A 196 -10.74 -13.07 4.36
N THR A 197 -10.89 -13.04 5.67
CA THR A 197 -9.90 -13.57 6.64
C THR A 197 -10.13 -15.02 7.08
N SER A 198 -11.07 -15.75 6.46
CA SER A 198 -11.53 -17.10 6.88
C SER A 198 -10.44 -18.20 6.87
N SER A 199 -9.26 -17.92 6.33
CA SER A 199 -8.10 -18.83 6.32
C SER A 199 -7.03 -18.49 7.35
N ALA A 200 -7.14 -17.33 8.01
CA ALA A 200 -6.15 -16.85 8.95
C ALA A 200 -6.09 -17.74 10.20
N THR A 201 -4.87 -18.14 10.58
CA THR A 201 -4.59 -18.90 11.81
C THR A 201 -3.82 -18.08 12.83
N THR A 202 -3.16 -17.00 12.42
CA THR A 202 -2.44 -16.09 13.32
C THR A 202 -2.48 -14.65 12.82
N MET A 203 -2.77 -13.74 13.75
CA MET A 203 -2.72 -12.28 13.59
C MET A 203 -1.73 -11.66 14.60
N THR A 204 -0.75 -12.46 15.01
CA THR A 204 0.26 -12.07 16.01
C THR A 204 0.93 -10.76 15.62
N ARG A 205 0.82 -9.74 16.49
CA ARG A 205 1.44 -8.41 16.30
C ARG A 205 1.10 -7.73 14.96
N MET A 206 -0.04 -8.07 14.33
CA MET A 206 -0.40 -7.54 13.02
C MET A 206 -0.45 -6.00 13.01
N PHE A 207 -0.98 -5.39 14.08
CA PHE A 207 -1.10 -3.93 14.26
C PHE A 207 -0.37 -3.44 15.52
N ARG A 208 0.70 -4.13 15.91
CA ARG A 208 1.49 -3.72 17.08
C ARG A 208 2.13 -2.36 16.79
N VAL A 209 1.96 -1.39 17.70
CA VAL A 209 2.50 -0.01 17.55
C VAL A 209 2.04 0.66 16.24
N THR A 210 0.96 0.16 15.61
CA THR A 210 0.30 0.86 14.49
C THR A 210 -0.62 1.91 15.09
N THR A 211 -0.14 3.15 15.16
CA THR A 211 -0.73 4.20 15.99
C THR A 211 -1.90 4.94 15.35
N GLN A 212 -2.14 4.77 14.05
CA GLN A 212 -3.20 5.48 13.32
C GLN A 212 -4.39 4.59 12.96
N PHE A 213 -4.18 3.29 12.75
CA PHE A 213 -5.21 2.35 12.32
C PHE A 213 -6.45 2.34 13.23
N ASN A 214 -7.61 2.72 12.68
CA ASN A 214 -8.89 2.64 13.39
C ASN A 214 -10.09 2.35 12.45
N HIS A 215 -9.87 1.55 11.41
CA HIS A 215 -10.92 1.15 10.46
C HIS A 215 -11.74 -0.04 10.98
N ASP A 216 -12.99 -0.13 10.52
CA ASP A 216 -13.91 -1.18 10.95
C ASP A 216 -13.49 -2.55 10.42
N ILE A 217 -13.09 -3.43 11.33
CA ILE A 217 -12.76 -4.84 11.07
C ILE A 217 -13.67 -5.80 11.86
N SER A 218 -14.80 -5.30 12.38
CA SER A 218 -15.76 -6.09 13.16
C SER A 218 -16.35 -7.26 12.35
N GLY A 219 -16.37 -7.13 11.03
CA GLY A 219 -16.86 -8.14 10.07
C GLY A 219 -15.87 -9.24 9.69
N TRP A 220 -14.62 -9.20 10.19
CA TRP A 220 -13.64 -10.25 9.88
C TRP A 220 -14.03 -11.61 10.44
N ASP A 221 -13.81 -12.66 9.65
CA ASP A 221 -13.90 -14.05 10.11
C ASP A 221 -12.62 -14.42 10.85
N THR A 222 -12.76 -14.62 12.16
CA THR A 222 -11.66 -14.98 13.07
C THR A 222 -11.75 -16.42 13.59
N GLN A 223 -12.68 -17.24 13.08
CA GLN A 223 -12.99 -18.56 13.64
C GLN A 223 -11.76 -19.48 13.74
N LYS A 224 -10.82 -19.38 12.78
CA LYS A 224 -9.59 -20.19 12.73
C LYS A 224 -8.39 -19.56 13.41
N VAL A 225 -8.48 -18.32 13.90
CA VAL A 225 -7.35 -17.60 14.47
C VAL A 225 -7.04 -18.16 15.85
N VAL A 226 -5.83 -18.68 15.99
CA VAL A 226 -5.32 -19.27 17.23
C VAL A 226 -4.54 -18.24 18.06
N PHE A 227 -3.83 -17.33 17.40
CA PHE A 227 -2.92 -16.38 18.06
C PHE A 227 -3.26 -14.92 17.74
N PHE A 228 -3.71 -14.21 18.77
CA PHE A 228 -3.89 -12.74 18.83
C PHE A 228 -2.78 -12.05 19.64
N TYR A 229 -1.66 -12.76 19.87
CA TYR A 229 -0.55 -12.28 20.68
C TYR A 229 -0.12 -10.87 20.25
N ARG A 230 -0.32 -9.89 21.16
CA ARG A 230 0.04 -8.49 20.96
C ARG A 230 -0.50 -7.85 19.67
N MET A 231 -1.67 -8.27 19.17
CA MET A 231 -2.20 -7.77 17.89
C MET A 231 -2.35 -6.24 17.85
N PHE A 232 -2.84 -5.62 18.92
CA PHE A 232 -3.02 -4.16 19.07
C PHE A 232 -2.20 -3.58 20.24
N TYR A 233 -1.09 -4.25 20.57
CA TYR A 233 -0.17 -3.81 21.63
C TYR A 233 0.38 -2.42 21.30
N GLU A 234 0.25 -1.47 22.24
CA GLU A 234 0.65 -0.07 22.07
C GLU A 234 -0.04 0.65 20.88
N SER A 235 -1.20 0.17 20.41
CA SER A 235 -2.00 0.86 19.39
C SER A 235 -2.78 2.03 19.99
N GLN A 236 -2.53 3.24 19.47
CA GLN A 236 -3.03 4.49 20.06
C GLN A 236 -4.31 5.05 19.39
N ALA A 237 -4.81 4.40 18.34
CA ALA A 237 -6.04 4.81 17.66
C ALA A 237 -7.11 3.71 17.66
N PHE A 238 -6.73 2.44 17.61
CA PHE A 238 -7.68 1.34 17.44
C PHE A 238 -8.65 1.23 18.63
N ASN A 239 -9.93 1.49 18.36
CA ASN A 239 -10.99 1.41 19.35
C ASN A 239 -12.33 0.98 18.74
N ILE A 240 -12.30 0.01 17.81
CA ILE A 240 -13.48 -0.54 17.16
C ILE A 240 -14.09 -1.69 17.96
N ASP A 241 -15.42 -1.75 18.01
CA ASP A 241 -16.14 -2.86 18.63
C ASP A 241 -15.96 -4.15 17.82
N ILE A 242 -15.24 -5.10 18.39
CA ILE A 242 -14.95 -6.44 17.84
C ILE A 242 -15.62 -7.55 18.67
N SER A 243 -16.66 -7.21 19.43
CA SER A 243 -17.47 -8.17 20.20
C SER A 243 -18.06 -9.29 19.34
N GLN A 244 -18.23 -9.06 18.04
CA GLN A 244 -18.78 -10.01 17.07
C GLN A 244 -17.81 -11.10 16.61
N TRP A 245 -16.50 -10.92 16.77
CA TRP A 245 -15.49 -11.92 16.39
C TRP A 245 -15.75 -13.30 17.02
N ASP A 246 -15.49 -14.37 16.26
CA ASP A 246 -15.45 -15.74 16.77
C ASP A 246 -14.04 -16.04 17.29
N ILE A 247 -13.93 -16.22 18.60
CA ILE A 247 -12.65 -16.47 19.29
C ILE A 247 -12.56 -17.90 19.85
N SER A 248 -13.40 -18.82 19.37
CA SER A 248 -13.50 -20.18 19.91
C SER A 248 -12.26 -21.04 19.70
N SER A 249 -11.45 -20.75 18.68
CA SER A 249 -10.17 -21.42 18.41
C SER A 249 -8.96 -20.73 19.07
N ALA A 250 -9.16 -19.55 19.65
CA ALA A 250 -8.07 -18.71 20.13
C ALA A 250 -7.47 -19.24 21.43
N THR A 251 -6.15 -19.40 21.47
CA THR A 251 -5.41 -19.88 22.65
C THR A 251 -4.43 -18.86 23.21
N ASN A 252 -4.23 -17.71 22.55
CA ASN A 252 -3.27 -16.70 23.00
C ASN A 252 -3.73 -15.27 22.69
N PHE A 253 -4.05 -14.54 23.75
CA PHE A 253 -4.42 -13.13 23.76
C PHE A 253 -3.40 -12.27 24.50
N ARG A 254 -2.22 -12.82 24.81
CA ARG A 254 -1.26 -12.15 25.68
C ARG A 254 -0.93 -10.76 25.15
N GLY A 255 -1.16 -9.74 25.97
CA GLY A 255 -0.90 -8.34 25.63
C GLY A 255 -1.67 -7.81 24.43
N MET A 256 -2.82 -8.37 24.05
CA MET A 256 -3.55 -7.99 22.83
C MET A 256 -3.83 -6.47 22.76
N PHE A 257 -4.22 -5.86 23.89
CA PHE A 257 -4.54 -4.42 24.02
C PHE A 257 -3.66 -3.71 25.05
N TYR A 258 -2.49 -4.27 25.37
CA TYR A 258 -1.60 -3.65 26.35
C TYR A 258 -1.22 -2.24 25.94
N ASP A 259 -1.30 -1.28 26.86
CA ASP A 259 -0.94 0.14 26.64
C ASP A 259 -1.63 0.76 25.40
N SER A 260 -2.92 0.46 25.21
CA SER A 260 -3.73 0.94 24.09
C SER A 260 -4.91 1.81 24.53
N VAL A 261 -5.48 2.58 23.60
CA VAL A 261 -6.70 3.38 23.84
C VAL A 261 -8.00 2.56 23.84
N PHE A 262 -7.90 1.24 23.67
CA PHE A 262 -9.04 0.34 23.55
C PHE A 262 -9.92 0.34 24.81
N ASN A 263 -11.23 0.58 24.65
CA ASN A 263 -12.21 0.64 25.75
C ASN A 263 -13.61 0.07 25.41
N GLN A 264 -13.70 -0.75 24.35
CA GLN A 264 -14.96 -1.32 23.88
C GLN A 264 -15.49 -2.44 24.78
N ASP A 265 -16.80 -2.66 24.72
CA ASP A 265 -17.46 -3.74 25.46
C ASP A 265 -17.25 -5.09 24.76
N LEU A 266 -16.49 -5.99 25.39
CA LEU A 266 -16.22 -7.33 24.87
C LEU A 266 -16.95 -8.41 25.67
N CYS A 267 -18.01 -8.10 26.42
CA CYS A 267 -18.74 -9.08 27.22
C CYS A 267 -19.29 -10.26 26.40
N ALA A 268 -19.57 -10.08 25.10
CA ALA A 268 -19.98 -11.19 24.22
C ALA A 268 -18.94 -12.32 24.14
N TRP A 269 -17.64 -12.01 24.28
CA TRP A 269 -16.53 -12.97 24.22
C TRP A 269 -16.58 -14.00 25.35
N ARG A 270 -17.24 -13.66 26.45
CA ARG A 270 -17.55 -14.55 27.58
C ARG A 270 -18.04 -15.94 27.16
N SER A 271 -18.93 -15.98 26.18
CA SER A 271 -19.57 -17.20 25.70
C SER A 271 -18.80 -17.91 24.57
N LYS A 272 -17.81 -17.21 24.00
CA LYS A 272 -17.07 -17.64 22.80
C LYS A 272 -15.72 -18.24 23.14
N ILE A 273 -15.10 -17.85 24.25
CA ILE A 273 -13.81 -18.41 24.67
C ILE A 273 -13.95 -19.90 25.02
N ASN A 274 -13.18 -20.75 24.36
CA ASN A 274 -13.20 -22.18 24.63
C ASN A 274 -12.25 -22.53 25.78
N VAL A 275 -12.79 -22.53 27.01
CA VAL A 275 -12.04 -22.87 28.24
C VAL A 275 -11.70 -24.36 28.39
N SER A 276 -12.22 -25.20 27.48
CA SER A 276 -12.01 -26.64 27.46
C SER A 276 -10.85 -27.07 26.56
N ILE A 277 -10.28 -26.17 25.76
CA ILE A 277 -9.06 -26.43 24.98
C ILE A 277 -7.86 -26.58 25.94
N ASP A 278 -6.98 -27.53 25.62
CA ASP A 278 -5.70 -27.75 26.30
C ASP A 278 -4.54 -27.56 25.28
N PRO A 279 -3.59 -26.64 25.52
CA PRO A 279 -3.48 -25.74 26.68
C PRO A 279 -4.59 -24.68 26.71
N LYS A 280 -4.98 -24.29 27.94
CA LYS A 280 -5.98 -23.24 28.14
C LYS A 280 -5.55 -21.91 27.51
N PRO A 281 -6.51 -21.08 27.05
CA PRO A 281 -6.20 -19.77 26.51
C PRO A 281 -5.36 -18.91 27.47
N VAL A 282 -4.27 -18.36 26.95
CA VAL A 282 -3.38 -17.45 27.67
C VAL A 282 -3.87 -16.02 27.48
N VAL A 283 -4.28 -15.38 28.56
CA VAL A 283 -4.88 -14.03 28.58
C VAL A 283 -4.07 -13.03 29.39
N VAL A 284 -2.76 -13.30 29.55
CA VAL A 284 -1.85 -12.49 30.38
C VAL A 284 -1.66 -11.08 29.83
N ASP A 285 -1.80 -10.08 30.69
CA ASP A 285 -1.64 -8.65 30.40
C ASP A 285 -2.54 -8.18 29.24
N MET A 286 -3.67 -8.84 28.98
CA MET A 286 -4.47 -8.60 27.78
C MET A 286 -4.97 -7.16 27.71
N PHE A 287 -5.37 -6.59 28.85
CA PHE A 287 -5.90 -5.22 29.00
C PHE A 287 -5.01 -4.33 29.87
N ALA A 288 -3.84 -4.79 30.28
CA ALA A 288 -2.97 -4.02 31.17
C ALA A 288 -2.57 -2.69 30.51
N GLN A 289 -2.66 -1.58 31.26
CA GLN A 289 -2.42 -0.21 30.78
C GLN A 289 -3.36 0.29 29.66
N SER A 290 -4.39 -0.47 29.28
CA SER A 290 -5.38 0.00 28.32
C SER A 290 -6.36 1.04 28.91
N ALA A 291 -7.17 1.66 28.04
CA ALA A 291 -8.27 2.53 28.45
C ALA A 291 -9.52 1.78 28.96
N CYS A 292 -9.47 0.45 29.07
CA CYS A 292 -10.56 -0.35 29.63
C CYS A 292 -10.91 0.04 31.07
N ALA A 293 -12.20 0.01 31.38
CA ALA A 293 -12.71 0.25 32.74
C ALA A 293 -12.25 -0.86 33.70
N ASN A 294 -12.15 -2.09 33.22
CA ASN A 294 -11.54 -3.21 33.92
C ASN A 294 -10.32 -3.71 33.14
N ARG A 295 -9.15 -3.65 33.79
CA ARG A 295 -7.86 -4.02 33.21
C ARG A 295 -7.34 -5.37 33.71
N ASN A 296 -8.10 -6.05 34.55
CA ASN A 296 -7.74 -7.38 35.02
C ASN A 296 -7.91 -8.38 33.87
N ASP A 297 -6.99 -9.33 33.80
CA ASP A 297 -7.10 -10.41 32.84
C ASP A 297 -8.35 -11.26 33.13
N PRO A 298 -9.10 -11.70 32.10
CA PRO A 298 -10.12 -12.72 32.26
C PRO A 298 -9.51 -13.96 32.93
N SER A 299 -10.24 -14.67 33.79
CA SER A 299 -9.74 -15.97 34.24
C SER A 299 -9.96 -17.00 33.12
N PRO A 300 -9.04 -17.95 32.88
CA PRO A 300 -9.31 -19.12 32.04
C PRO A 300 -10.42 -20.04 32.58
N ARG A 301 -11.01 -19.71 33.74
CA ARG A 301 -12.12 -20.41 34.41
C ARG A 301 -13.32 -19.51 34.71
N SER A 302 -13.22 -18.20 34.51
CA SER A 302 -14.29 -17.22 34.74
C SER A 302 -14.50 -16.42 33.48
N ALA A 303 -15.75 -16.11 33.20
CA ALA A 303 -16.16 -15.77 31.87
C ALA A 303 -16.08 -14.22 31.69
N GLY A 304 -14.95 -13.63 32.08
CA GLY A 304 -14.72 -12.18 32.17
C GLY A 304 -13.85 -11.80 33.38
N PRO A 305 -13.57 -10.51 33.60
CA PRO A 305 -14.08 -9.35 32.86
C PRO A 305 -13.45 -9.21 31.46
N TYR A 306 -14.16 -8.60 30.52
CA TYR A 306 -13.66 -8.32 29.17
C TYR A 306 -13.78 -6.82 28.90
N CYS A 307 -12.75 -6.07 29.29
CA CYS A 307 -12.67 -4.60 29.27
C CYS A 307 -13.68 -3.85 30.18
N ARG A 308 -14.85 -4.44 30.44
CA ARG A 308 -15.90 -3.99 31.36
C ARG A 308 -16.36 -5.13 32.26
N ALA A 309 -17.22 -4.81 33.24
CA ALA A 309 -17.84 -5.81 34.10
C ALA A 309 -18.91 -6.59 33.32
N CYS A 310 -18.70 -7.90 33.23
CA CYS A 310 -19.59 -8.92 32.70
C CYS A 310 -19.81 -9.95 33.83
#